data_AF-A0AB36E5X5-F1
#
_entry.id   AF-A0AB36E5X5-F1
#
_cell.length_a   1.000
_cell.length_b   1.000
_cell.length_c   1.000
_cell.angle_alpha   90.00
_cell.angle_beta   90.00
_cell.angle_gamma   90.00
#
_symmetry.space_group_name_H-M   'P 1'
#
loop_
_entity.id
_entity.type
_entity.pdbx_description
1 polymer ?
#
loop_
_entity_poly.entity_id
_entity_poly.type
_entity_poly.pdbx_seq_one_letter_code
_entity_poly.pdbx_strand_id
1 'polypeptide(L)'
;MVQLNYAKESQISGDLLANGGQILVKSKGSTLTMKGDTVAINQGVADIALTPNSQLIGRIDNANVQSEAHHTLFPLNSYAPAKPTPITIDTAGRTVLTLAKDSLWQMTGQSWVSELRGEGTVDVSPTSAGASAGQALHIDKLAGANQFLMTLNKTGQGSDMLYIKEGTSTLQDVVIKNERDVIESMNYGDRLRFATVQQSQNEFVAGKQYTDEHRLMKQALTVEYSDQATD
;
A
#
# COMPACT_ATOMS: atom_id res chain seq x y z
N MET A 1 17.99 18.88 -0.31
CA MET A 1 17.97 17.42 -0.06
C MET A 1 18.10 17.19 1.44
N VAL A 2 17.21 16.38 2.01
CA VAL A 2 17.29 15.89 3.40
C VAL A 2 17.63 14.40 3.32
N GLN A 3 18.73 13.99 3.94
CA GLN A 3 19.12 12.59 4.03
C GLN A 3 19.15 12.16 5.50
N LEU A 4 18.24 11.27 5.85
CA LEU A 4 18.16 10.64 7.16
C LEU A 4 18.89 9.30 7.09
N ASN A 5 20.11 9.29 7.59
CA ASN A 5 20.86 8.06 7.81
C ASN A 5 20.68 7.63 9.26
N TYR A 6 20.22 6.41 9.49
CA TYR A 6 19.93 5.92 10.83
C TYR A 6 20.65 4.61 11.14
N ALA A 7 20.84 4.35 12.43
CA ALA A 7 21.50 3.18 12.98
C ALA A 7 20.89 2.85 14.35
N LYS A 8 21.09 1.62 14.85
CA LYS A 8 20.41 1.07 16.05
C LYS A 8 18.87 1.13 15.90
N GLU A 9 18.14 1.05 17.01
CA GLU A 9 16.68 1.19 17.04
C GLU A 9 16.26 2.66 16.90
N SER A 10 16.29 3.17 15.66
CA SER A 10 15.93 4.55 15.37
C SER A 10 14.42 4.72 15.20
N GLN A 11 13.94 5.93 15.47
CA GLN A 11 12.52 6.28 15.33
C GLN A 11 12.35 7.61 14.59
N ILE A 12 11.39 7.66 13.67
CA ILE A 12 10.91 8.90 13.04
C ILE A 12 9.43 9.05 13.42
N SER A 13 9.07 10.18 14.01
CA SER A 13 7.70 10.49 14.43
C SER A 13 7.28 11.83 13.86
N GLY A 14 6.14 11.85 13.17
CA GLY A 14 5.65 13.01 12.43
C GLY A 14 5.75 12.80 10.92
N ASP A 15 5.06 13.67 10.21
CA ASP A 15 4.89 13.53 8.78
C ASP A 15 6.11 14.05 7.99
N LEU A 16 6.32 13.49 6.80
CA LEU A 16 7.36 13.89 5.86
C LEU A 16 6.74 14.51 4.60
N LEU A 17 7.15 15.73 4.27
CA LEU A 17 6.73 16.43 3.05
C LEU A 17 7.93 16.75 2.16
N ALA A 18 7.98 16.13 0.99
CA ALA A 18 8.89 16.49 -0.09
C ALA A 18 8.17 17.41 -1.08
N ASN A 19 8.33 18.74 -0.93
CA ASN A 19 7.78 19.74 -1.85
C ASN A 19 8.90 20.30 -2.74
N GLY A 20 9.02 19.79 -3.99
CA GLY A 20 10.10 20.13 -4.93
C GLY A 20 11.52 19.71 -4.51
N GLY A 21 11.68 19.23 -3.28
CA GLY A 21 12.92 18.71 -2.73
C GLY A 21 12.94 17.20 -2.62
N GLN A 22 14.05 16.66 -2.12
CA GLN A 22 14.24 15.23 -1.94
C GLN A 22 14.41 14.87 -0.46
N ILE A 23 13.68 13.84 -0.01
CA ILE A 23 13.82 13.15 1.27
C ILE A 23 14.31 11.73 0.99
N LEU A 24 15.43 11.36 1.61
CA LEU A 24 16.00 10.02 1.57
C LEU A 24 16.03 9.44 2.98
N VAL A 25 15.35 8.32 3.20
CA VAL A 25 15.37 7.58 4.47
C VAL A 25 16.08 6.25 4.23
N LYS A 26 17.33 6.14 4.68
CA LYS A 26 18.21 4.99 4.37
C LYS A 26 18.91 4.48 5.63
N SER A 27 18.84 3.17 5.84
CA SER A 27 19.55 2.49 6.92
C SER A 27 20.99 2.14 6.55
N LYS A 28 21.86 2.00 7.56
CA LYS A 28 23.13 1.26 7.46
C LYS A 28 23.09 -0.13 8.11
N GLY A 29 21.91 -0.78 8.12
CA GLY A 29 21.73 -2.15 8.61
C GLY A 29 21.08 -2.27 9.99
N SER A 30 20.30 -1.28 10.41
CA SER A 30 19.55 -1.31 11.68
C SER A 30 18.07 -1.04 11.46
N THR A 31 17.23 -1.47 12.39
CA THR A 31 15.76 -1.33 12.35
C THR A 31 15.29 0.13 12.48
N LEU A 32 14.21 0.47 11.78
CA LEU A 32 13.51 1.76 11.92
C LEU A 32 12.04 1.54 12.30
N THR A 33 11.54 2.35 13.23
CA THR A 33 10.10 2.58 13.38
C THR A 33 9.77 3.97 12.89
N MET A 34 8.90 4.08 11.89
CA MET A 34 8.42 5.34 11.35
C MET A 34 6.92 5.45 11.56
N LYS A 35 6.47 6.57 12.13
CA LYS A 35 5.04 6.87 12.34
C LYS A 35 4.72 8.26 11.83
N GLY A 36 3.82 8.34 10.86
CA GLY A 36 3.45 9.58 10.18
C GLY A 36 3.29 9.36 8.69
N ASP A 37 2.60 10.28 8.03
CA ASP A 37 2.36 10.21 6.60
C ASP A 37 3.58 10.71 5.82
N THR A 38 3.76 10.21 4.60
CA THR A 38 4.79 10.70 3.68
C THR A 38 4.15 11.17 2.40
N VAL A 39 4.34 12.45 2.06
CA VAL A 39 3.78 13.06 0.87
C VAL A 39 4.90 13.67 0.02
N ALA A 40 4.85 13.43 -1.29
CA ALA A 40 5.72 14.07 -2.27
C ALA A 40 4.88 14.84 -3.29
N ILE A 41 5.17 16.13 -3.46
CA ILE A 41 4.48 17.05 -4.36
C ILE A 41 5.46 17.94 -5.11
N ASN A 42 5.00 18.59 -6.16
CA ASN A 42 5.72 19.59 -6.93
C ASN A 42 7.07 19.08 -7.45
N GLN A 43 7.09 17.86 -8.01
CA GLN A 43 8.30 17.13 -8.43
C GLN A 43 9.23 16.73 -7.27
N GLY A 44 8.77 16.86 -6.03
CA GLY A 44 9.49 16.36 -4.86
C GLY A 44 9.61 14.84 -4.88
N VAL A 45 10.62 14.32 -4.17
CA VAL A 45 10.94 12.89 -4.13
C VAL A 45 11.04 12.43 -2.68
N ALA A 46 10.31 11.37 -2.33
CA ALA A 46 10.51 10.62 -1.10
C ALA A 46 10.95 9.19 -1.44
N ASP A 47 12.16 8.80 -1.01
CA ASP A 47 12.71 7.46 -1.21
C ASP A 47 13.01 6.86 0.16
N ILE A 48 12.16 5.91 0.57
CA ILE A 48 12.19 5.25 1.87
C ILE A 48 12.63 3.80 1.65
N ALA A 49 13.74 3.42 2.27
CA ALA A 49 14.23 2.05 2.27
C ALA A 49 14.23 1.49 3.70
N LEU A 50 13.30 0.57 3.96
CA LEU A 50 13.19 -0.15 5.22
C LEU A 50 14.08 -1.39 5.20
N THR A 51 14.81 -1.59 6.28
CA THR A 51 15.59 -2.82 6.55
C THR A 51 14.74 -3.87 7.26
N PRO A 52 15.22 -5.13 7.37
CA PRO A 52 14.44 -6.17 8.03
C PRO A 52 13.96 -5.77 9.42
N ASN A 53 12.76 -6.22 9.78
CA ASN A 53 12.05 -5.91 11.03
C ASN A 53 11.67 -4.43 11.23
N SER A 54 11.87 -3.56 10.23
CA SER A 54 11.45 -2.16 10.31
C SER A 54 9.95 -2.02 10.09
N GLN A 55 9.35 -1.00 10.70
CA GLN A 55 7.93 -0.73 10.61
C GLN A 55 7.68 0.71 10.14
N LEU A 56 6.78 0.88 9.18
CA LEU A 56 6.18 2.15 8.81
C LEU A 56 4.68 2.11 9.13
N ILE A 57 4.18 3.08 9.88
CA ILE A 57 2.75 3.25 10.19
C ILE A 57 2.32 4.62 9.67
N GLY A 58 1.55 4.65 8.58
CA GLY A 58 1.15 5.89 7.92
C GLY A 58 0.70 5.69 6.48
N ARG A 59 0.25 6.77 5.85
CA ARG A 59 -0.03 6.84 4.40
C ARG A 59 1.22 7.24 3.63
N ILE A 60 1.28 6.85 2.35
CA ILE A 60 2.25 7.39 1.39
C ILE A 60 1.48 7.97 0.20
N ASP A 61 1.92 9.12 -0.32
CA ASP A 61 1.26 9.79 -1.41
C ASP A 61 2.21 10.55 -2.35
N ASN A 62 2.02 10.39 -3.65
CA ASN A 62 2.75 11.14 -4.69
C ASN A 62 1.92 12.26 -5.33
N ALA A 63 0.71 12.52 -4.83
CA ALA A 63 -0.26 13.50 -5.31
C ALA A 63 -0.54 13.40 -6.82
N ASN A 64 -0.53 12.18 -7.37
CA ASN A 64 -0.86 11.95 -8.78
C ASN A 64 -2.36 12.08 -9.06
N VAL A 65 -3.21 11.94 -8.03
CA VAL A 65 -4.64 12.23 -8.09
C VAL A 65 -4.89 13.65 -7.62
N GLN A 66 -5.41 14.50 -8.50
CA GLN A 66 -5.66 15.91 -8.22
C GLN A 66 -7.17 16.16 -8.22
N SER A 67 -7.83 15.81 -7.12
CA SER A 67 -9.25 16.12 -6.89
C SER A 67 -9.43 16.76 -5.51
N GLU A 68 -10.46 17.59 -5.35
CA GLU A 68 -10.77 18.24 -4.07
C GLU A 68 -10.95 17.21 -2.94
N ALA A 69 -11.62 16.10 -3.23
CA ALA A 69 -11.78 14.98 -2.30
C ALA A 69 -10.43 14.37 -1.90
N HIS A 70 -9.50 14.20 -2.85
CA HIS A 70 -8.16 13.70 -2.57
C HIS A 70 -7.34 14.65 -1.69
N HIS A 71 -7.43 15.96 -1.94
CA HIS A 71 -6.74 16.97 -1.14
C HIS A 71 -7.18 16.98 0.32
N THR A 72 -8.44 16.65 0.61
CA THR A 72 -8.90 16.51 2.02
C THR A 72 -8.32 15.29 2.74
N LEU A 73 -7.82 14.27 2.03
CA LEU A 73 -7.19 13.11 2.65
C LEU A 73 -5.80 13.42 3.22
N PHE A 74 -5.15 14.48 2.73
CA PHE A 74 -3.86 14.97 3.22
C PHE A 74 -3.94 16.48 3.46
N PRO A 75 -4.34 16.92 4.65
CA PRO A 75 -4.39 18.34 4.95
C PRO A 75 -2.96 18.92 5.01
N LEU A 76 -2.43 19.36 3.86
CA LEU A 76 -1.09 19.95 3.72
C LEU A 76 -0.91 21.22 4.56
N ASN A 77 -2.01 21.86 4.97
CA ASN A 77 -2.02 22.97 5.92
C ASN A 77 -1.37 22.61 7.27
N SER A 78 -1.33 21.33 7.63
CA SER A 78 -0.67 20.81 8.84
C SER A 78 0.86 20.96 8.80
N TYR A 79 1.43 21.14 7.61
CA TYR A 79 2.88 21.30 7.39
C TYR A 79 3.31 22.76 7.28
N ALA A 80 2.35 23.71 7.21
CA ALA A 80 2.67 25.12 7.09
C ALA A 80 3.11 25.70 8.46
N PRO A 81 4.20 26.49 8.52
CA PRO A 81 4.54 27.22 9.74
C PRO A 81 3.43 28.22 10.10
N ALA A 82 3.44 28.72 11.34
CA ALA A 82 2.37 29.51 11.99
C ALA A 82 1.83 30.76 11.23
N LYS A 83 2.43 31.14 10.10
CA LYS A 83 1.82 32.02 9.08
C LYS A 83 1.63 31.22 7.78
N PRO A 84 0.39 30.82 7.45
CA PRO A 84 0.15 29.92 6.34
C PRO A 84 0.30 30.67 5.02
N THR A 85 1.38 30.41 4.30
CA THR A 85 1.26 30.41 2.84
C THR A 85 0.68 29.04 2.49
N PRO A 86 -0.50 28.95 1.85
CA PRO A 86 -1.05 27.67 1.43
C PRO A 86 -0.04 26.90 0.58
N ILE A 87 0.18 25.64 0.92
CA ILE A 87 1.01 24.75 0.09
C ILE A 87 0.17 24.41 -1.15
N THR A 88 0.61 24.86 -2.32
CA THR A 88 -0.06 24.56 -3.60
C THR A 88 0.55 23.30 -4.20
N ILE A 89 -0.28 22.44 -4.79
CA ILE A 89 0.15 21.23 -5.51
C ILE A 89 0.00 21.49 -7.01
N ASP A 90 1.09 21.89 -7.67
CA ASP A 90 1.12 22.15 -9.11
C ASP A 90 1.36 20.87 -9.92
N THR A 91 2.19 19.97 -9.38
CA THR A 91 2.55 18.70 -10.04
C THR A 91 2.67 17.57 -9.04
N ALA A 92 2.49 16.33 -9.50
CA ALA A 92 2.76 15.14 -8.71
C ALA A 92 4.24 15.08 -8.30
N GLY A 93 4.51 14.48 -7.15
CA GLY A 93 5.85 14.08 -6.74
C GLY A 93 6.16 12.63 -7.13
N ARG A 94 7.19 12.07 -6.51
CA ARG A 94 7.58 10.66 -6.66
C ARG A 94 7.85 10.03 -5.30
N THR A 95 7.16 8.94 -5.01
CA THR A 95 7.34 8.15 -3.78
C THR A 95 7.84 6.75 -4.10
N VAL A 96 8.94 6.34 -3.47
CA VAL A 96 9.50 5.00 -3.58
C VAL A 96 9.54 4.38 -2.19
N LEU A 97 8.94 3.20 -2.05
CA LEU A 97 9.04 2.39 -0.85
C LEU A 97 9.76 1.09 -1.19
N THR A 98 10.90 0.86 -0.53
CA THR A 98 11.64 -0.40 -0.58
C THR A 98 11.47 -1.11 0.76
N LEU A 99 10.81 -2.26 0.75
CA LEU A 99 10.56 -3.08 1.93
C LEU A 99 11.53 -4.27 1.94
N ALA A 100 12.46 -4.33 2.88
CA ALA A 100 13.22 -5.56 3.08
C ALA A 100 12.32 -6.69 3.62
N LYS A 101 12.79 -7.92 3.49
CA LYS A 101 12.15 -9.08 4.14
C LYS A 101 11.89 -8.80 5.62
N ASP A 102 10.73 -9.23 6.11
CA ASP A 102 10.25 -9.04 7.49
C ASP A 102 10.04 -7.57 7.90
N SER A 103 10.07 -6.61 6.97
CA SER A 103 9.60 -5.24 7.23
C SER A 103 8.10 -5.10 6.98
N LEU A 104 7.45 -4.19 7.70
CA LEU A 104 6.01 -3.98 7.64
C LEU A 104 5.70 -2.51 7.31
N TRP A 105 4.89 -2.30 6.28
CA TRP A 105 4.13 -1.06 6.12
C TRP A 105 2.68 -1.30 6.53
N GLN A 106 2.25 -0.67 7.62
CA GLN A 106 0.87 -0.66 8.08
C GLN A 106 0.20 0.63 7.60
N MET A 107 -0.69 0.51 6.61
CA MET A 107 -1.42 1.65 6.07
C MET A 107 -2.44 2.17 7.08
N THR A 108 -2.48 3.48 7.27
CA THR A 108 -3.51 4.15 8.10
C THR A 108 -4.65 4.70 7.26
N GLY A 109 -4.58 4.56 5.93
CA GLY A 109 -5.55 5.06 4.97
C GLY A 109 -5.14 4.76 3.53
N GLN A 110 -6.04 5.08 2.60
CA GLN A 110 -5.78 4.98 1.16
C GLN A 110 -4.45 5.64 0.78
N SER A 111 -3.64 4.99 -0.05
CA SER A 111 -2.27 5.43 -0.35
C SER A 111 -1.92 5.33 -1.83
N TRP A 112 -0.96 6.15 -2.27
CA TRP A 112 -0.44 6.24 -3.64
C TRP A 112 1.09 6.22 -3.66
N VAL A 113 1.65 5.16 -4.24
CA VAL A 113 3.10 4.97 -4.36
C VAL A 113 3.52 4.95 -5.82
N SER A 114 4.59 5.66 -6.16
CA SER A 114 5.15 5.62 -7.51
C SER A 114 5.90 4.32 -7.78
N GLU A 115 6.55 3.76 -6.76
CA GLU A 115 7.21 2.45 -6.85
C GLU A 115 7.15 1.74 -5.50
N LEU A 116 6.61 0.52 -5.50
CA LEU A 116 6.70 -0.41 -4.37
C LEU A 116 7.60 -1.58 -4.78
N ARG A 117 8.62 -1.86 -3.99
CA ARG A 117 9.54 -2.97 -4.24
C ARG A 117 10.08 -3.62 -2.97
N GLY A 118 10.60 -4.83 -3.13
CA GLY A 118 11.31 -5.54 -2.07
C GLY A 118 10.68 -6.89 -1.76
N GLU A 119 10.70 -7.31 -0.50
CA GLU A 119 10.24 -8.62 -0.02
C GLU A 119 9.49 -8.53 1.31
N GLY A 120 9.03 -7.34 1.69
CA GLY A 120 8.31 -7.12 2.95
C GLY A 120 6.81 -7.22 2.80
N THR A 121 6.12 -6.86 3.88
CA THR A 121 4.68 -6.96 4.03
C THR A 121 4.03 -5.57 4.01
N VAL A 122 2.93 -5.44 3.27
CA VAL A 122 2.03 -4.29 3.31
C VAL A 122 0.71 -4.74 3.92
N ASP A 123 0.35 -4.19 5.08
CA ASP A 123 -0.99 -4.34 5.64
C ASP A 123 -1.86 -3.20 5.12
N VAL A 124 -2.75 -3.53 4.18
CA VAL A 124 -3.70 -2.61 3.55
C VAL A 124 -4.94 -2.43 4.42
N SER A 125 -5.17 -3.33 5.38
CA SER A 125 -6.39 -3.30 6.16
C SER A 125 -6.43 -2.10 7.12
N PRO A 126 -7.61 -1.51 7.35
CA PRO A 126 -7.74 -0.35 8.21
C PRO A 126 -7.28 -0.65 9.64
N THR A 127 -6.51 0.29 10.22
CA THR A 127 -6.00 0.16 11.59
C THR A 127 -7.06 0.33 12.67
N SER A 128 -8.24 0.86 12.34
CA SER A 128 -9.36 1.02 13.26
C SER A 128 -10.28 -0.20 13.22
N ALA A 129 -10.40 -0.89 14.37
CA ALA A 129 -11.36 -1.96 14.55
C ALA A 129 -12.79 -1.45 14.25
N GLY A 130 -13.52 -2.16 13.38
CA GLY A 130 -14.88 -1.78 12.99
C GLY A 130 -14.98 -0.74 11.88
N ALA A 131 -13.88 -0.39 11.20
CA ALA A 131 -13.96 0.38 9.96
C ALA A 131 -14.82 -0.35 8.93
N SER A 132 -15.92 0.26 8.51
CA SER A 132 -16.86 -0.28 7.53
C SER A 132 -16.39 -0.11 6.07
N ALA A 133 -15.28 0.60 5.87
CA ALA A 133 -14.69 0.87 4.56
C ALA A 133 -13.27 0.30 4.50
N GLY A 134 -13.04 -0.60 3.55
CA GLY A 134 -11.71 -1.06 3.14
C GLY A 134 -10.89 0.07 2.52
N GLN A 135 -9.60 -0.17 2.39
CA GLN A 135 -8.64 0.81 1.88
C GLN A 135 -8.16 0.43 0.48
N ALA A 136 -7.76 1.43 -0.29
CA ALA A 136 -7.12 1.21 -1.58
C ALA A 136 -5.63 1.56 -1.53
N LEU A 137 -4.82 0.75 -2.22
CA LEU A 137 -3.42 1.05 -2.48
C LEU A 137 -3.21 1.17 -3.98
N HIS A 138 -2.81 2.37 -4.42
CA HIS A 138 -2.45 2.66 -5.80
C HIS A 138 -0.94 2.58 -5.96
N ILE A 139 -0.47 1.80 -6.94
CA ILE A 139 0.93 1.51 -7.21
C ILE A 139 1.18 1.79 -8.68
N ASP A 140 2.02 2.79 -8.99
CA ASP A 140 2.38 3.05 -10.39
C ASP A 140 3.28 1.93 -10.93
N LYS A 141 4.26 1.48 -10.14
CA LYS A 141 5.14 0.36 -10.50
C LYS A 141 5.35 -0.61 -9.34
N LEU A 142 5.04 -1.88 -9.57
CA LEU A 142 5.25 -2.96 -8.64
C LEU A 142 6.51 -3.76 -9.03
N ALA A 143 7.33 -4.11 -8.05
CA ALA A 143 8.49 -4.99 -8.23
C ALA A 143 8.80 -5.79 -6.95
N GLY A 144 9.74 -6.71 -7.03
CA GLY A 144 10.09 -7.59 -5.90
C GLY A 144 9.02 -8.64 -5.61
N ALA A 145 9.08 -9.29 -4.44
CA ALA A 145 8.18 -10.35 -4.00
C ALA A 145 7.50 -9.97 -2.67
N ASN A 146 6.59 -9.01 -2.71
CA ASN A 146 5.94 -8.47 -1.51
C ASN A 146 4.75 -9.35 -1.08
N GLN A 147 4.36 -9.21 0.17
CA GLN A 147 3.12 -9.78 0.72
C GLN A 147 2.11 -8.66 1.02
N PHE A 148 0.86 -8.85 0.64
CA PHE A 148 -0.24 -7.93 0.93
C PHE A 148 -1.22 -8.58 1.90
N LEU A 149 -1.41 -7.98 3.08
CA LEU A 149 -2.46 -8.38 4.01
C LEU A 149 -3.72 -7.57 3.71
N MET A 150 -4.82 -8.26 3.45
CA MET A 150 -6.07 -7.65 2.96
C MET A 150 -7.28 -8.22 3.69
N THR A 151 -8.29 -7.38 3.87
CA THR A 151 -9.64 -7.75 4.31
C THR A 151 -10.58 -7.62 3.12
N LEU A 152 -11.26 -8.70 2.76
CA LEU A 152 -12.11 -8.75 1.58
C LEU A 152 -13.56 -9.06 1.98
N ASN A 153 -14.51 -8.78 1.09
CA ASN A 153 -15.89 -9.18 1.27
C ASN A 153 -16.58 -9.44 -0.06
N LYS A 154 -17.64 -10.24 0.00
CA LYS A 154 -18.39 -10.68 -1.18
C LYS A 154 -19.05 -9.55 -1.97
N THR A 155 -19.52 -8.49 -1.30
CA THR A 155 -20.21 -7.39 -2.00
C THR A 155 -19.24 -6.43 -2.68
N GLY A 156 -17.94 -6.57 -2.43
CA GLY A 156 -16.91 -5.59 -2.77
C GLY A 156 -16.97 -4.31 -1.92
N GLN A 157 -18.12 -4.00 -1.31
CA GLN A 157 -18.32 -2.79 -0.52
C GLN A 157 -17.55 -2.88 0.79
N GLY A 158 -16.46 -2.13 0.91
CA GLY A 158 -15.58 -2.15 2.07
C GLY A 158 -14.49 -3.22 2.01
N SER A 159 -14.25 -3.81 0.82
CA SER A 159 -13.07 -4.63 0.58
C SER A 159 -11.84 -3.76 0.37
N ASP A 160 -10.68 -4.25 0.79
CA ASP A 160 -9.41 -3.67 0.40
C ASP A 160 -9.14 -3.90 -1.09
N MET A 161 -8.47 -2.95 -1.75
CA MET A 161 -8.23 -2.97 -3.19
C MET A 161 -6.81 -2.57 -3.56
N LEU A 162 -6.18 -3.33 -4.45
CA LEU A 162 -4.93 -2.94 -5.11
C LEU A 162 -5.21 -2.38 -6.50
N TYR A 163 -4.61 -1.24 -6.84
CA TYR A 163 -4.61 -0.68 -8.19
C TYR A 163 -3.18 -0.56 -8.67
N ILE A 164 -2.78 -1.40 -9.61
CA ILE A 164 -1.41 -1.49 -10.11
C ILE A 164 -1.38 -1.05 -11.58
N LYS A 165 -0.55 -0.07 -11.91
CA LYS A 165 -0.39 0.36 -13.30
C LYS A 165 0.60 -0.55 -14.04
N GLU A 166 1.83 -0.64 -13.55
CA GLU A 166 2.87 -1.53 -14.09
C GLU A 166 3.09 -2.72 -13.14
N GLY A 167 2.65 -3.90 -13.57
CA GLY A 167 2.84 -5.15 -12.86
C GLY A 167 4.25 -5.74 -13.02
N THR A 168 4.47 -6.95 -12.49
CA THR A 168 5.75 -7.66 -12.48
C THR A 168 5.58 -9.17 -12.64
N SER A 169 6.53 -9.84 -13.29
CA SER A 169 6.58 -11.29 -13.36
C SER A 169 7.01 -11.95 -12.04
N THR A 170 7.46 -11.16 -11.06
CA THR A 170 7.83 -11.67 -9.74
C THR A 170 6.58 -11.90 -8.89
N LEU A 171 6.50 -13.08 -8.28
CA LEU A 171 5.30 -13.49 -7.54
C LEU A 171 5.07 -12.59 -6.32
N GLN A 172 3.83 -12.15 -6.16
CA GLN A 172 3.33 -11.51 -4.95
C GLN A 172 2.51 -12.50 -4.13
N ASP A 173 2.48 -12.29 -2.82
CA ASP A 173 1.60 -13.03 -1.93
C ASP A 173 0.45 -12.15 -1.44
N VAL A 174 -0.72 -12.76 -1.26
CA VAL A 174 -1.89 -12.10 -0.68
C VAL A 174 -2.37 -12.96 0.48
N VAL A 175 -2.54 -12.34 1.64
CA VAL A 175 -3.11 -12.98 2.82
C VAL A 175 -4.46 -12.32 3.08
N ILE A 176 -5.52 -13.12 2.96
CA ILE A 176 -6.88 -12.69 3.27
C ILE A 176 -7.07 -12.83 4.78
N LYS A 177 -6.97 -11.73 5.53
CA LYS A 177 -7.00 -11.73 7.01
C LYS A 177 -8.32 -12.29 7.55
N ASN A 178 -9.41 -12.12 6.80
CA ASN A 178 -10.74 -12.65 7.10
C ASN A 178 -11.16 -13.79 6.15
N GLU A 179 -10.21 -14.64 5.74
CA GLU A 179 -10.42 -15.73 4.77
C GLU A 179 -11.66 -16.58 5.09
N ARG A 180 -11.81 -17.00 6.35
CA ARG A 180 -12.95 -17.82 6.78
C ARG A 180 -14.28 -17.13 6.51
N ASP A 181 -14.42 -15.87 6.93
CA ASP A 181 -15.66 -15.10 6.76
C ASP A 181 -15.98 -14.89 5.27
N VAL A 182 -14.95 -14.65 4.46
CA VAL A 182 -15.08 -14.52 3.00
C VAL A 182 -15.58 -15.82 2.39
N ILE A 183 -14.90 -16.94 2.63
CA ILE A 183 -15.27 -18.27 2.12
C ILE A 183 -16.70 -18.65 2.56
N GLU A 184 -17.07 -18.34 3.81
CA GLU A 184 -18.40 -18.60 4.34
C GLU A 184 -19.52 -17.80 3.68
N SER A 185 -19.22 -16.57 3.25
CA SER A 185 -20.19 -15.71 2.59
C SER A 185 -20.44 -16.06 1.12
N MET A 186 -19.53 -16.81 0.50
CA MET A 186 -19.50 -17.08 -0.94
C MET A 186 -20.19 -18.39 -1.32
N ASN A 187 -20.95 -18.33 -2.41
CA ASN A 187 -21.46 -19.50 -3.12
C ASN A 187 -20.46 -19.95 -4.19
N TYR A 188 -20.59 -21.19 -4.66
CA TYR A 188 -19.81 -21.67 -5.79
C TYR A 188 -20.04 -20.79 -7.03
N GLY A 189 -18.95 -20.33 -7.64
CA GLY A 189 -18.99 -19.43 -8.80
C GLY A 189 -19.07 -17.94 -8.45
N ASP A 190 -19.28 -17.58 -7.17
CA ASP A 190 -19.12 -16.20 -6.75
C ASP A 190 -17.68 -15.73 -7.00
N ARG A 191 -17.54 -14.46 -7.39
CA ARG A 191 -16.25 -13.80 -7.60
C ARG A 191 -16.16 -12.58 -6.70
N LEU A 192 -14.94 -12.27 -6.28
CA LEU A 192 -14.60 -11.00 -5.66
C LEU A 192 -13.34 -10.47 -6.32
N ARG A 193 -13.21 -9.16 -6.35
CA ARG A 193 -12.05 -8.47 -6.89
C ARG A 193 -11.22 -7.94 -5.73
N PHE A 194 -9.92 -8.23 -5.74
CA PHE A 194 -8.94 -7.68 -4.78
C PHE A 194 -7.90 -6.79 -5.46
N ALA A 195 -7.77 -6.87 -6.78
CA ALA A 195 -6.80 -6.08 -7.55
C ALA A 195 -7.35 -5.66 -8.91
N THR A 196 -6.81 -4.57 -9.43
CA THR A 196 -6.87 -4.18 -10.85
C THR A 196 -5.45 -3.90 -11.30
N VAL A 197 -5.01 -4.56 -12.37
CA VAL A 197 -3.65 -4.42 -12.90
C VAL A 197 -3.72 -4.03 -14.37
N GLN A 198 -3.20 -2.86 -14.75
CA GLN A 198 -3.27 -2.39 -16.14
C GLN A 198 -2.30 -3.14 -17.06
N GLN A 199 -1.07 -3.36 -16.61
CA GLN A 199 -0.03 -4.08 -17.34
C GLN A 199 0.42 -5.30 -16.53
N SER A 200 -0.46 -6.30 -16.42
CA SER A 200 -0.18 -7.51 -15.66
C SER A 200 0.83 -8.42 -16.37
N GLN A 201 1.62 -9.11 -15.55
CA GLN A 201 2.58 -10.14 -15.90
C GLN A 201 2.39 -11.40 -15.04
N ASN A 202 1.16 -11.63 -14.53
CA ASN A 202 0.78 -12.78 -13.69
C ASN A 202 1.36 -12.75 -12.25
N GLU A 203 1.42 -11.56 -11.65
CA GLU A 203 1.92 -11.26 -10.30
C GLU A 203 1.32 -12.15 -9.20
N PHE A 204 0.01 -12.40 -9.29
CA PHE A 204 -0.76 -13.13 -8.27
C PHE A 204 -0.97 -14.61 -8.60
N VAL A 205 -0.41 -15.07 -9.71
CA VAL A 205 -0.46 -16.46 -10.19
C VAL A 205 -1.88 -16.97 -10.42
N ALA A 206 -2.34 -16.90 -11.68
CA ALA A 206 -3.57 -17.55 -12.12
C ALA A 206 -3.60 -19.03 -11.68
N GLY A 207 -4.72 -19.46 -11.07
CA GLY A 207 -4.91 -20.79 -10.54
C GLY A 207 -4.42 -21.00 -9.09
N LYS A 208 -3.74 -20.02 -8.46
CA LYS A 208 -3.40 -20.10 -7.03
C LYS A 208 -4.67 -20.25 -6.20
N GLN A 209 -4.65 -21.19 -5.26
CA GLN A 209 -5.79 -21.50 -4.38
C GLN A 209 -5.55 -21.01 -2.96
N TYR A 210 -6.57 -20.38 -2.38
CA TYR A 210 -6.67 -20.08 -0.94
C TYR A 210 -7.74 -21.00 -0.35
N THR A 211 -7.37 -21.84 0.61
CA THR A 211 -8.22 -22.92 1.15
C THR A 211 -8.31 -22.84 2.66
N ASP A 212 -9.52 -22.95 3.20
CA ASP A 212 -9.69 -23.18 4.64
C ASP A 212 -9.40 -24.65 4.99
N GLU A 213 -8.22 -24.91 5.54
CA GLU A 213 -7.79 -26.26 5.96
C GLU A 213 -8.63 -26.86 7.10
N HIS A 214 -9.50 -26.07 7.75
CA HIS A 214 -10.31 -26.52 8.89
C HIS A 214 -11.64 -27.18 8.48
N ARG A 215 -11.90 -27.35 7.17
CA ARG A 215 -13.17 -27.90 6.64
C ARG A 215 -13.04 -29.33 6.14
N LEU A 216 -14.11 -30.11 6.33
CA LEU A 216 -14.25 -31.48 5.78
C LEU A 216 -14.39 -31.50 4.25
N MET A 217 -14.90 -30.42 3.65
CA MET A 217 -15.04 -30.26 2.19
C MET A 217 -14.08 -29.17 1.72
N LYS A 218 -13.27 -29.46 0.69
CA LYS A 218 -12.33 -28.50 0.10
C LYS A 218 -13.10 -27.40 -0.63
N GLN A 219 -13.20 -26.23 0.00
CA GLN A 219 -13.60 -24.99 -0.66
C GLN A 219 -12.35 -24.13 -0.85
N ALA A 220 -12.23 -23.53 -2.02
CA ALA A 220 -11.06 -22.74 -2.38
C ALA A 220 -11.47 -21.47 -3.12
N LEU A 221 -10.85 -20.34 -2.79
CA LEU A 221 -10.80 -19.18 -3.69
C LEU A 221 -9.67 -19.43 -4.68
N THR A 222 -9.95 -19.31 -5.98
CA THR A 222 -8.94 -19.47 -7.03
C THR A 222 -8.68 -18.12 -7.67
N VAL A 223 -7.41 -17.77 -7.85
CA VAL A 223 -7.02 -16.53 -8.55
C VAL A 223 -7.31 -16.68 -10.05
N GLU A 224 -8.07 -15.74 -10.59
CA GLU A 224 -8.36 -15.62 -12.01
C GLU A 224 -8.07 -14.19 -12.48
N TYR A 225 -7.64 -14.04 -13.73
CA TYR A 225 -7.52 -12.75 -14.39
C TYR A 225 -8.66 -12.62 -15.41
N SER A 226 -9.43 -11.54 -15.31
CA SER A 226 -10.53 -11.18 -16.20
C SER A 226 -10.33 -9.77 -16.74
N ASP A 227 -10.82 -9.50 -17.95
CA ASP A 227 -10.88 -8.14 -18.46
C ASP A 227 -11.85 -7.32 -17.61
N GLN A 228 -11.46 -6.10 -17.22
CA GLN A 228 -12.31 -5.23 -16.39
C GLN A 228 -13.70 -4.97 -16.99
N ALA A 229 -13.85 -5.06 -18.31
CA ALA A 229 -15.14 -4.87 -18.98
C ALA A 229 -16.10 -6.07 -18.84
N THR A 230 -15.59 -7.20 -18.35
CA THR A 230 -16.33 -8.48 -18.20
C THR A 230 -16.53 -8.91 -16.76
N ASP A 231 -16.13 -8.05 -15.81
CA ASP A 231 -16.15 -8.25 -14.36
C ASP A 231 -17.39 -7.64 -13.70
#